data_AF-A0A2A7A4I7-F1
#
_entry.id   AF-A0A2A7A4I7-F1
#
_cell.length_a   1.000
_cell.length_b   1.000
_cell.length_c   1.000
_cell.angle_alpha   90.00
_cell.angle_beta   90.00
_cell.angle_gamma   90.00
#
_symmetry.space_group_name_H-M   'P 1'
#
loop_
_entity.id
_entity.type
_entity.pdbx_description
1 polymer ?
#
loop_
_entity_poly.entity_id
_entity_poly.type
_entity_poly.pdbx_seq_one_letter_code
_entity_poly.pdbx_strand_id
1 'polypeptide(L)'
;MKAKTASPETAVLTAERKLHNTWVYIKRHWQLYLLFLLPAVVLTLVFKYAPMGGVLIAFQKYNPFKGIWGSEWVGFKNFTRFMSSPDFQRYLINTLKLSVYGLLWGFPIPILLAFLLNRIESKKIKQKVQLVLYMPNFISVIVLCGIVRVLLSVTGPVNGL
;
A
#
# COMPACT_ATOMS: atom_id res chain seq x y z
N MET A 1 -8.87 9.20 -54.28
CA MET A 1 -9.93 8.17 -54.45
C MET A 1 -9.28 6.81 -54.25
N LYS A 2 -9.66 5.91 -53.33
CA LYS A 2 -10.84 5.73 -52.49
C LYS A 2 -10.41 5.14 -51.15
N ALA A 3 -10.92 5.68 -50.04
CA ALA A 3 -10.87 5.02 -48.74
C ALA A 3 -11.68 3.71 -48.85
N LYS A 4 -11.04 2.58 -48.59
CA LYS A 4 -11.67 1.27 -48.52
C LYS A 4 -12.52 1.24 -47.25
N THR A 5 -13.80 1.55 -47.41
CA THR A 5 -14.84 1.43 -46.38
C THR A 5 -14.79 0.01 -45.79
N ALA A 6 -14.33 -0.10 -44.54
CA ALA A 6 -14.49 -1.31 -43.76
C ALA A 6 -16.00 -1.51 -43.51
N SER A 7 -16.57 -2.54 -44.13
CA SER A 7 -17.98 -2.91 -43.95
C SER A 7 -18.26 -3.22 -42.47
N PRO A 8 -19.38 -2.73 -41.89
CA PRO A 8 -19.72 -2.99 -40.49
C PRO A 8 -19.90 -4.47 -40.15
N GLU A 9 -20.11 -5.36 -41.13
CA GLU A 9 -20.26 -6.80 -40.92
C GLU A 9 -18.97 -7.51 -40.45
N THR A 10 -17.79 -7.05 -40.87
CA THR A 10 -16.52 -7.69 -40.46
C THR A 10 -16.12 -7.36 -39.02
N ALA A 11 -16.60 -6.23 -38.47
CA ALA A 11 -16.39 -5.85 -37.08
C ALA A 11 -17.26 -6.67 -36.11
N VAL A 12 -18.50 -7.00 -36.50
CA VAL A 12 -19.42 -7.80 -35.67
C VAL A 12 -18.97 -9.26 -35.61
N LEU A 13 -18.55 -9.85 -36.73
CA LEU A 13 -18.07 -11.24 -36.78
C LEU A 13 -16.75 -11.46 -36.02
N THR A 14 -15.89 -10.45 -35.89
CA THR A 14 -14.62 -10.56 -35.13
C THR A 14 -14.80 -10.35 -33.63
N ALA A 15 -15.77 -9.54 -33.20
CA ALA A 15 -16.13 -9.37 -31.79
C ALA A 15 -16.77 -10.64 -31.21
N GLU A 16 -17.74 -11.23 -31.92
CA GLU A 16 -18.41 -12.48 -31.56
C GLU A 16 -17.43 -13.66 -31.42
N ARG A 17 -16.45 -13.76 -32.35
CA ARG A 17 -15.45 -14.84 -32.36
C ARG A 17 -14.42 -14.72 -31.23
N LYS A 18 -14.13 -13.50 -30.74
CA LYS A 18 -13.25 -13.29 -29.57
C LYS A 18 -13.93 -13.69 -28.26
N LEU A 19 -15.21 -13.35 -28.08
CA LEU A 19 -15.98 -13.66 -26.87
C LEU A 19 -16.17 -15.17 -26.68
N HIS A 20 -16.46 -15.91 -27.76
CA HIS A 20 -16.63 -17.36 -27.70
C HIS A 20 -15.33 -18.08 -27.28
N ASN A 21 -14.18 -17.57 -27.74
CA ASN A 21 -12.87 -18.12 -27.42
C ASN A 21 -12.43 -17.87 -25.97
N THR A 22 -12.81 -16.74 -25.35
CA THR A 22 -12.46 -16.44 -23.96
C THR A 22 -13.20 -17.33 -22.96
N TRP A 23 -14.47 -17.63 -23.21
CA TRP A 23 -15.26 -18.49 -22.32
C TRP A 23 -14.77 -19.96 -22.37
N VAL A 24 -14.46 -20.45 -23.58
CA VAL A 24 -13.87 -21.78 -23.77
C VAL A 24 -12.49 -21.86 -23.10
N TYR A 25 -11.69 -20.80 -23.16
CA TYR A 25 -10.40 -20.71 -22.49
C TYR A 25 -10.52 -20.74 -20.96
N ILE A 26 -11.47 -19.99 -20.37
CA ILE A 26 -11.72 -19.98 -18.92
C ILE A 26 -12.20 -21.35 -18.43
N LYS A 27 -13.10 -22.02 -19.16
CA LYS A 27 -13.52 -23.40 -18.84
C LYS A 27 -12.37 -24.39 -18.93
N ARG A 28 -11.49 -24.25 -19.93
CA ARG A 28 -10.32 -25.13 -20.11
C ARG A 28 -9.27 -24.95 -19.01
N HIS A 29 -9.16 -23.76 -18.44
CA HIS A 29 -8.20 -23.42 -17.39
C HIS A 29 -8.84 -23.24 -16.00
N TRP A 30 -10.02 -23.82 -15.76
CA TRP A 30 -10.78 -23.61 -14.51
C TRP A 30 -9.97 -23.96 -13.25
N GLN A 31 -9.06 -24.93 -13.33
CA GLN A 31 -8.18 -25.33 -12.23
C GLN A 31 -7.22 -24.21 -11.81
N LEU A 32 -6.73 -23.40 -12.74
CA LEU A 32 -5.87 -22.26 -12.41
C LEU A 32 -6.66 -21.17 -11.69
N TYR A 33 -7.86 -20.85 -12.17
CA TYR A 33 -8.72 -19.86 -11.53
C TYR A 33 -9.26 -20.33 -10.17
N LEU A 34 -9.64 -21.60 -10.06
CA LEU A 34 -10.19 -22.14 -8.82
C LEU A 34 -9.11 -22.43 -7.77
N LEU A 35 -7.95 -22.96 -8.16
CA LEU A 35 -6.95 -23.41 -7.18
C LEU A 35 -5.95 -22.31 -6.81
N PHE A 36 -5.55 -21.46 -7.75
CA PHE A 36 -4.57 -20.40 -7.49
C PHE A 36 -5.22 -19.04 -7.22
N LEU A 37 -6.26 -18.67 -7.98
CA LEU A 37 -6.86 -17.34 -7.85
C LEU A 37 -7.91 -17.28 -6.72
N LEU A 38 -8.73 -18.31 -6.56
CA LEU A 38 -9.83 -18.31 -5.58
C LEU A 38 -9.35 -18.07 -4.14
N PRO A 39 -8.29 -18.73 -3.61
CA PRO A 39 -7.85 -18.46 -2.24
C PRO A 39 -7.39 -17.01 -2.06
N ALA A 40 -6.62 -16.48 -3.01
CA ALA A 40 -6.15 -15.10 -2.96
C ALA A 40 -7.32 -14.09 -3.01
N VAL A 41 -8.32 -14.33 -3.86
CA VAL A 41 -9.51 -13.48 -3.99
C VAL A 41 -10.39 -13.57 -2.75
N VAL A 42 -10.66 -14.77 -2.24
CA VAL A 42 -11.47 -14.96 -1.03
C VAL A 42 -10.80 -14.30 0.17
N LEU A 43 -9.49 -14.50 0.36
CA LEU A 43 -8.76 -13.84 1.44
C LEU A 43 -8.79 -12.31 1.29
N THR A 44 -8.64 -11.78 0.06
CA THR A 44 -8.72 -10.34 -0.19
C THR A 44 -10.12 -9.80 0.12
N LEU A 45 -11.18 -10.50 -0.28
CA LEU A 45 -12.55 -10.08 -0.02
C LEU A 45 -12.87 -10.10 1.48
N VAL A 46 -12.52 -11.18 2.18
CA VAL A 46 -12.82 -11.35 3.60
C VAL A 46 -11.98 -10.41 4.46
N PHE A 47 -10.68 -10.27 4.20
CA PHE A 47 -9.78 -9.50 5.08
C PHE A 47 -9.56 -8.04 4.66
N LYS A 48 -9.72 -7.67 3.38
CA LYS A 48 -9.61 -6.27 2.96
C LYS A 48 -10.96 -5.61 2.71
N TYR A 49 -11.89 -6.27 2.02
CA TYR A 49 -13.17 -5.64 1.66
C TYR A 49 -14.24 -5.75 2.76
N ALA A 50 -14.33 -6.86 3.50
CA ALA A 50 -15.30 -6.97 4.58
C ALA A 50 -15.10 -5.89 5.67
N PRO A 51 -13.86 -5.58 6.12
CA PRO A 51 -13.62 -4.50 7.07
C PRO A 51 -13.93 -3.10 6.53
N MET A 52 -13.96 -2.90 5.19
CA MET A 52 -14.36 -1.62 4.61
C MET A 52 -15.82 -1.27 4.89
N GLY A 53 -16.68 -2.26 5.21
CA GLY A 53 -18.02 -1.98 5.75
C GLY A 53 -17.97 -1.15 7.04
N GLY A 54 -16.88 -1.23 7.81
CA GLY A 54 -16.66 -0.39 9.00
C GLY A 54 -16.53 1.09 8.68
N VAL A 55 -16.28 1.50 7.44
CA VAL A 55 -16.22 2.91 7.05
C VAL A 55 -17.55 3.64 7.30
N LEU A 56 -18.68 2.92 7.35
CA LEU A 56 -19.98 3.48 7.72
C LEU A 56 -19.99 4.12 9.11
N ILE A 57 -19.13 3.65 10.03
CA ILE A 57 -18.97 4.20 11.39
C ILE A 57 -18.60 5.69 11.33
N ALA A 58 -17.85 6.13 10.32
CA ALA A 58 -17.46 7.53 10.18
C ALA A 58 -18.67 8.47 9.97
N PHE A 59 -19.79 7.95 9.45
CA PHE A 59 -21.02 8.71 9.19
C PHE A 59 -22.04 8.62 10.33
N GLN A 60 -21.74 7.87 11.37
CA GLN A 60 -22.63 7.62 12.49
C GLN A 60 -22.04 8.15 13.80
N LYS A 61 -22.90 8.48 14.76
CA LYS A 61 -22.49 8.69 16.15
C LYS A 61 -22.37 7.32 16.81
N TYR A 62 -21.32 6.60 16.42
CA TYR A 62 -21.12 5.22 16.81
C TYR A 62 -21.00 5.05 18.32
N ASN A 63 -21.83 4.18 18.87
CA ASN A 63 -21.74 3.73 20.24
C ASN A 63 -21.46 2.21 20.25
N PRO A 64 -20.31 1.75 20.80
CA PRO A 64 -19.98 0.33 20.87
C PRO A 64 -21.07 -0.56 21.50
N PHE A 65 -21.84 -0.03 22.45
CA PHE A 65 -22.94 -0.75 23.10
C PHE A 65 -24.19 -0.91 22.22
N LYS A 66 -24.42 0.01 21.26
CA LYS A 66 -25.57 -0.03 20.34
C LYS A 66 -25.25 -0.65 18.98
N GLY A 67 -23.97 -0.92 18.70
CA GLY A 67 -23.50 -1.46 17.43
C GLY A 67 -23.66 -0.50 16.25
N ILE A 68 -23.33 -0.98 15.05
CA ILE A 68 -23.35 -0.21 13.79
C ILE A 68 -24.78 0.06 13.30
N TRP A 69 -25.74 -0.79 13.65
CA TRP A 69 -27.14 -0.67 13.19
C TRP A 69 -28.03 0.12 14.16
N GLY A 70 -27.63 0.29 15.42
CA GLY A 70 -28.37 1.04 16.44
C GLY A 70 -27.83 2.44 16.74
N SER A 71 -26.78 2.87 16.01
CA SER A 71 -26.16 4.18 16.19
C SER A 71 -26.80 5.22 15.28
N GLU A 72 -27.00 6.45 15.78
CA GLU A 72 -27.62 7.53 15.01
C GLU A 72 -26.76 7.91 13.80
N TRP A 73 -27.37 7.98 12.62
CA TRP A 73 -26.72 8.49 11.42
C TRP A 73 -26.58 10.01 11.50
N VAL A 74 -25.34 10.52 11.49
CA VAL A 74 -25.03 11.95 11.64
C VAL A 74 -24.38 12.55 10.39
N GLY A 75 -24.26 11.77 9.31
CA GLY A 75 -23.68 12.20 8.04
C GLY A 75 -22.27 12.75 8.22
N PHE A 76 -22.02 13.98 7.78
CA PHE A 76 -20.68 14.59 7.77
C PHE A 76 -20.26 15.26 9.08
N LYS A 77 -21.07 15.17 10.14
CA LYS A 77 -20.79 15.86 11.42
C LYS A 77 -19.44 15.51 12.04
N ASN A 78 -19.01 14.25 11.91
CA ASN A 78 -17.71 13.81 12.42
C ASN A 78 -16.55 14.43 11.63
N PHE A 79 -16.71 14.57 10.31
CA PHE A 79 -15.71 15.19 9.44
C PHE A 79 -15.58 16.69 9.70
N THR A 80 -16.70 17.41 9.82
CA THR A 80 -16.66 18.86 10.11
C THR A 80 -16.02 19.11 11.47
N ARG A 81 -16.39 18.32 12.50
CA ARG A 81 -15.78 18.40 13.83
C ARG A 81 -14.28 18.13 13.81
N PHE A 82 -13.83 17.16 13.02
CA PHE A 82 -12.40 16.84 12.89
C PHE A 82 -11.65 17.97 12.18
N MET A 83 -12.17 18.45 11.04
CA MET A 83 -11.54 19.52 10.26
C MET A 83 -11.53 20.87 10.97
N SER A 84 -12.52 21.16 11.81
CA SER A 84 -12.58 22.38 12.61
C SER A 84 -11.73 22.32 13.89
N SER A 85 -11.06 21.20 14.17
CA SER A 85 -10.19 21.07 15.32
C SER A 85 -8.91 21.91 15.14
N PRO A 86 -8.44 22.64 16.18
CA PRO A 86 -7.18 23.38 16.11
C PRO A 86 -5.96 22.53 15.73
N ASP A 87 -5.98 21.24 16.04
CA ASP A 87 -4.88 20.32 15.77
C ASP A 87 -4.89 19.73 14.36
N PHE A 88 -6.03 19.78 13.66
CA PHE A 88 -6.17 19.14 12.34
C PHE A 88 -5.14 19.66 11.33
N GLN A 89 -5.01 20.99 11.23
CA GLN A 89 -4.06 21.60 10.32
C GLN A 89 -2.62 21.24 10.67
N ARG A 90 -2.28 21.14 11.97
CA ARG A 90 -0.96 20.71 12.43
C ARG A 90 -0.69 19.26 12.04
N TYR A 91 -1.63 18.35 12.27
CA TYR A 91 -1.49 16.95 11.88
C TYR A 91 -1.36 16.76 10.37
N LEU A 92 -2.16 17.48 9.58
CA LEU A 92 -2.10 17.42 8.13
C LEU A 92 -0.73 17.89 7.62
N ILE A 93 -0.27 19.07 8.04
CA ILE A 93 1.01 19.64 7.61
C ILE A 93 2.17 18.76 8.07
N ASN A 94 2.16 18.26 9.31
CA ASN A 94 3.23 17.41 9.82
C ASN A 94 3.31 16.08 9.06
N THR A 95 2.17 15.48 8.71
CA THR A 95 2.12 14.24 7.92
C THR A 95 2.60 14.47 6.49
N LEU A 96 2.23 15.59 5.88
CA LEU A 96 2.71 15.98 4.56
C LEU A 96 4.21 16.26 4.58
N LYS A 97 4.71 17.00 5.57
CA LYS A 97 6.15 17.23 5.76
C LYS A 97 6.90 15.92 5.91
N LEU A 98 6.42 15.01 6.78
CA LEU A 98 7.04 13.71 6.98
C LEU A 98 7.06 12.88 5.67
N SER A 99 5.96 12.88 4.91
CA SER A 99 5.89 12.21 3.62
C SER A 99 6.87 12.81 2.60
N VAL A 100 7.00 14.14 2.56
CA VAL A 100 7.95 14.83 1.66
C VAL A 100 9.39 14.52 2.05
N TYR A 101 9.76 14.60 3.32
CA TYR A 101 11.10 14.20 3.77
C TYR A 101 11.36 12.71 3.51
N GLY A 102 10.35 11.86 3.76
CA GLY A 102 10.40 10.43 3.46
C GLY A 102 10.63 10.15 1.97
N LEU A 103 10.02 10.93 1.08
CA LEU A 103 10.25 10.82 -0.36
C LEU A 103 11.63 11.34 -0.76
N LEU A 104 12.00 12.54 -0.30
CA LEU A 104 13.27 13.18 -0.67
C LEU A 104 14.51 12.40 -0.21
N TRP A 105 14.43 11.71 0.94
CA TRP A 105 15.55 10.92 1.45
C TRP A 105 15.36 9.42 1.18
N GLY A 106 14.16 8.88 1.38
CA GLY A 106 13.88 7.46 1.23
C GLY A 106 13.94 6.95 -0.20
N PHE A 107 13.71 7.82 -1.21
CA PHE A 107 13.80 7.41 -2.61
C PHE A 107 15.22 7.52 -3.19
N PRO A 108 15.96 8.64 -3.05
CA PRO A 108 17.29 8.77 -3.67
C PRO A 108 18.38 7.95 -2.97
N ILE A 109 18.31 7.75 -1.64
CA ILE A 109 19.37 7.06 -0.89
C ILE A 109 19.55 5.61 -1.37
N PRO A 110 18.50 4.77 -1.50
CA PRO A 110 18.66 3.40 -2.03
C PRO A 110 19.21 3.36 -3.45
N ILE A 111 18.85 4.33 -4.30
CA ILE A 111 19.33 4.43 -5.68
C ILE A 111 20.83 4.74 -5.69
N LEU A 112 21.25 5.73 -4.91
CA LEU A 112 22.67 6.07 -4.77
C LEU A 112 23.47 4.88 -4.23
N LEU A 113 22.95 4.20 -3.21
CA LEU A 113 23.55 3.00 -2.64
C LEU A 113 23.67 1.87 -3.67
N ALA A 114 22.65 1.67 -4.52
CA ALA A 114 22.69 0.69 -5.60
C ALA A 114 23.78 1.01 -6.63
N PHE A 115 23.95 2.29 -7.01
CA PHE A 115 25.04 2.72 -7.89
C PHE A 115 26.42 2.51 -7.26
N LEU A 116 26.58 2.87 -5.99
CA LEU A 116 27.84 2.67 -5.25
C LEU A 116 28.19 1.17 -5.15
N LEU A 117 27.22 0.32 -4.84
CA LEU A 117 27.40 -1.13 -4.80
C LEU A 117 27.68 -1.73 -6.19
N ASN A 118 27.15 -1.12 -7.25
CA ASN A 118 27.42 -1.57 -8.61
C ASN A 118 28.87 -1.29 -9.04
N ARG A 119 29.50 -0.25 -8.49
CA ARG A 119 30.89 0.10 -8.79
C ARG A 119 31.93 -0.83 -8.15
N ILE A 120 31.52 -1.70 -7.21
CA ILE A 120 32.41 -2.67 -6.57
C ILE A 120 32.66 -3.85 -7.51
N GLU A 121 33.88 -3.97 -8.02
CA GLU A 121 34.29 -5.07 -8.94
C GLU A 121 34.37 -6.43 -8.21
N SER A 122 34.83 -6.43 -6.96
CA SER A 122 34.98 -7.67 -6.17
C SER A 122 33.63 -8.17 -5.66
N LYS A 123 33.17 -9.32 -6.21
CA LYS A 123 31.92 -9.98 -5.81
C LYS A 123 31.86 -10.30 -4.31
N LYS A 124 32.97 -10.72 -3.71
CA LYS A 124 33.05 -11.07 -2.27
C LYS A 124 32.83 -9.86 -1.38
N ILE A 125 33.40 -8.71 -1.74
CA ILE A 125 33.25 -7.47 -0.97
C ILE A 125 31.82 -6.93 -1.14
N LYS A 126 31.31 -6.91 -2.37
CA LYS A 126 29.94 -6.50 -2.68
C LYS A 126 28.92 -7.27 -1.83
N GLN A 127 29.05 -8.60 -1.75
CA GLN A 127 28.15 -9.44 -0.96
C GLN A 127 28.21 -9.15 0.55
N LYS A 128 29.40 -8.91 1.11
CA LYS A 128 29.55 -8.56 2.54
C LYS A 128 28.92 -7.20 2.88
N VAL A 129 29.21 -6.19 2.06
CA VAL A 129 28.65 -4.84 2.27
C VAL A 129 27.14 -4.87 2.12
N GLN A 130 26.64 -5.60 1.13
CA GLN A 130 25.21 -5.82 0.93
C GLN A 130 24.54 -6.46 2.15
N LEU A 131 25.14 -7.49 2.74
CA LEU A 131 24.62 -8.14 3.94
C LEU A 131 24.47 -7.15 5.11
N VAL A 132 25.51 -6.35 5.38
CA VAL A 132 25.50 -5.35 6.47
C VAL A 132 24.44 -4.27 6.21
N LEU A 133 24.32 -3.79 4.97
CA LEU A 133 23.34 -2.75 4.60
C LEU A 133 21.89 -3.24 4.66
N TYR A 134 21.63 -4.50 4.35
CA TYR A 134 20.27 -5.05 4.41
C TYR A 134 19.88 -5.52 5.82
N MET A 135 20.85 -5.82 6.69
CA MET A 135 20.62 -6.27 8.07
C MET A 135 19.60 -5.43 8.87
N PRO A 136 19.59 -4.08 8.81
CA PRO A 136 18.66 -3.27 9.58
C PRO A 136 17.19 -3.51 9.24
N ASN A 137 16.86 -3.95 8.02
CA ASN A 137 15.48 -4.25 7.62
C ASN A 137 14.90 -5.45 8.36
N PHE A 138 15.75 -6.31 8.95
CA PHE A 138 15.31 -7.43 9.78
C PHE A 138 15.01 -7.01 11.22
N ILE A 139 15.39 -5.80 11.64
CA ILE A 139 15.15 -5.30 12.99
C ILE A 139 13.72 -4.73 13.06
N SER A 140 12.95 -5.15 14.06
CA SER A 140 11.60 -4.61 14.30
C SER A 140 11.65 -3.10 14.58
N VAL A 141 10.67 -2.36 14.06
CA VAL A 141 10.53 -0.91 14.29
C VAL A 141 10.50 -0.57 15.78
N ILE A 142 9.87 -1.41 16.62
CA ILE A 142 9.82 -1.20 18.08
C ILE A 142 11.21 -1.28 18.71
N VAL A 143 12.03 -2.24 18.27
CA VAL A 143 13.42 -2.39 18.73
C VAL A 143 14.26 -1.20 18.28
N LEU A 144 14.11 -0.77 17.02
CA LEU A 144 14.77 0.42 16.50
C LEU A 144 14.44 1.67 17.32
N CYS A 145 13.16 1.89 17.63
CA CYS A 145 12.72 2.98 18.52
C CYS A 145 13.38 2.88 19.90
N GLY A 146 13.51 1.68 20.46
CA GLY A 146 14.21 1.43 21.72
C GLY A 146 15.69 1.80 21.67
N ILE A 147 16.40 1.37 20.63
CA ILE A 147 17.82 1.71 20.40
C ILE A 147 18.00 3.22 20.30
N VAL A 148 17.19 3.90 19.48
CA VAL A 148 17.24 5.37 19.32
C VAL A 148 16.99 6.07 20.65
N ARG A 149 16.01 5.61 21.44
CA ARG A 149 15.69 6.18 22.76
C ARG A 149 16.82 6.01 23.77
N VAL A 150 17.48 4.85 23.79
CA VAL A 150 18.62 4.59 24.68
C VAL A 150 19.83 5.43 24.29
N LEU A 151 20.13 5.51 23.00
CA LEU A 151 21.26 6.29 22.47
C LEU A 151 21.10 7.79 22.78
N LEU A 152 19.89 8.33 22.57
CA LEU A 152 19.57 9.75 22.79
C LEU A 152 19.08 10.07 24.21
N SER A 153 19.15 9.10 25.14
CA SER A 153 18.77 9.33 26.54
C SER A 153 19.69 10.38 27.18
N VAL A 154 19.21 11.07 28.22
CA VAL A 154 20.00 12.05 28.97
C VAL A 154 21.27 11.42 29.56
N THR A 155 21.17 10.16 30.02
CA THR A 155 22.31 9.34 30.47
C THR A 155 22.81 8.38 29.40
N GLY A 156 22.46 8.64 28.14
CA GLY A 156 22.81 7.79 27.01
C GLY A 156 24.27 7.92 26.64
N PRO A 157 24.86 6.94 25.94
CA PRO A 157 26.25 6.98 25.50
C PRO A 157 26.61 8.21 24.64
N VAL A 158 25.63 8.85 24.00
CA VAL A 158 25.83 10.04 23.17
C VAL A 158 25.91 11.32 24.00
N ASN A 159 25.19 11.39 25.13
CA ASN A 159 25.08 12.59 25.98
C ASN A 159 25.92 12.50 27.27
N GLY A 160 26.50 11.33 27.57
CA GLY A 160 27.35 11.08 28.74
C GLY A 160 28.85 11.34 28.51
N LEU A 161 29.21 11.95 27.37
CA LEU A 161 30.50 12.59 27.11
C LEU A 161 30.39 14.09 27.41
#